data_AF-A0A1C5C3Z4-F1
#
_entry.id   AF-A0A1C5C3Z4-F1
#
_cell.length_a   1.000
_cell.length_b   1.000
_cell.length_c   1.000
_cell.angle_alpha   90.00
_cell.angle_beta   90.00
_cell.angle_gamma   90.00
#
_symmetry.space_group_name_H-M   'P 1'
#
loop_
_entity.id
_entity.type
_entity.pdbx_description
1 polymer ?
#
loop_
_entity_poly.entity_id
_entity_poly.type
_entity_poly.pdbx_seq_one_letter_code
_entity_poly.pdbx_strand_id
1 'polypeptide(L)'
;MADGTQGVGRTVASLPFAYEILHAVGGLKDAPPTLRQARAPGQLTPAELVDRDQIAHREIHDVLVHYVAERATVLDYGSSVNQAHMLAGLFWADLERHHPGISSLHLPDGVAQEWKQRVRLLPDGRPRRNSHNVLLAVRSCYLDLLQWSLEDPA
;
A
#
# COMPACT_ATOMS: atom_id res chain seq x y z
N MET A 1 -23.18 -14.04 54.93
CA MET A 1 -22.34 -15.05 54.25
C MET A 1 -21.91 -14.45 52.92
N ALA A 2 -20.58 -14.36 52.75
CA ALA A 2 -19.75 -14.05 51.57
C ALA A 2 -20.46 -13.53 50.31
N ASP A 3 -20.23 -12.28 49.92
CA ASP A 3 -19.09 -11.85 49.08
C ASP A 3 -19.12 -12.52 47.69
N GLY A 4 -19.74 -11.80 46.76
CA GLY A 4 -19.69 -12.08 45.33
C GLY A 4 -19.14 -10.86 44.63
N THR A 5 -17.81 -10.77 44.56
CA THR A 5 -17.15 -9.80 43.67
C THR A 5 -16.43 -10.57 42.58
N GLN A 6 -17.18 -10.94 41.54
CA GLN A 6 -16.58 -11.27 40.25
C GLN A 6 -16.09 -9.98 39.59
N GLY A 7 -14.78 -9.79 39.58
CA GLY A 7 -14.11 -8.72 38.84
C GLY A 7 -14.21 -8.96 37.34
N VAL A 8 -15.23 -8.37 36.69
CA VAL A 8 -15.30 -8.27 35.23
C VAL A 8 -14.23 -7.28 34.77
N GLY A 9 -13.20 -7.80 34.12
CA GLY A 9 -12.15 -7.01 33.46
C GLY A 9 -12.76 -6.08 32.40
N ARG A 10 -12.85 -4.79 32.73
CA ARG A 10 -13.08 -3.71 31.76
C ARG A 10 -11.75 -3.33 31.10
N THR A 11 -11.22 -4.25 30.33
CA THR A 11 -10.02 -4.03 29.53
C THR A 11 -10.50 -3.53 28.17
N VAL A 12 -10.33 -2.23 27.86
CA VAL A 12 -10.24 -1.61 26.52
C VAL A 12 -10.39 -0.08 26.62
N ALA A 13 -11.20 0.45 27.55
CA ALA A 13 -11.36 1.91 27.73
C ALA A 13 -10.31 2.55 28.65
N SER A 14 -9.69 1.79 29.56
CA SER A 14 -8.70 2.31 30.53
C SER A 14 -7.32 2.54 29.92
N LEU A 15 -6.96 1.79 28.88
CA LEU A 15 -5.60 1.78 28.34
C LEU A 15 -5.24 3.05 27.55
N PRO A 16 -6.10 3.59 26.65
CA PRO A 16 -5.83 4.86 25.98
C PRO A 16 -5.71 6.02 26.97
N PHE A 17 -6.60 6.07 27.95
CA PHE A 17 -6.60 7.11 28.99
C PHE A 17 -5.39 7.03 29.91
N ALA A 18 -5.00 5.83 30.35
CA ALA A 18 -3.80 5.63 31.15
C ALA A 18 -2.53 6.01 30.39
N TYR A 19 -2.48 5.70 29.09
CA TYR A 19 -1.38 6.11 28.21
C TYR A 19 -1.30 7.64 28.09
N GLU A 20 -2.43 8.32 27.88
CA GLU A 20 -2.48 9.79 27.78
C GLU A 20 -2.06 10.47 29.10
N ILE A 21 -2.50 9.97 30.26
CA ILE A 21 -2.03 10.45 31.57
C ILE A 21 -0.53 10.23 31.70
N LEU A 22 -0.03 9.04 31.39
CA LEU A 22 1.40 8.71 31.52
C LEU A 22 2.27 9.56 30.59
N HIS A 23 1.77 9.88 29.40
CA HIS A 23 2.41 10.81 28.46
C HIS A 23 2.41 12.25 29.01
N ALA A 24 1.26 12.73 29.50
CA ALA A 24 1.11 14.09 30.04
C ALA A 24 1.98 14.38 31.27
N VAL A 25 2.25 13.37 32.11
CA VAL A 25 3.17 13.50 33.26
C VAL A 25 4.64 13.29 32.89
N GLY A 26 4.96 13.13 31.60
CA GLY A 26 6.33 13.00 31.10
C GLY A 26 6.93 11.60 31.24
N GLY A 27 6.13 10.59 31.60
CA GLY A 27 6.58 9.19 31.71
C GLY A 27 6.89 8.53 30.36
N LEU A 28 6.52 9.16 29.24
CA LEU A 28 6.71 8.67 27.87
C LEU A 28 7.39 9.74 26.98
N LYS A 29 8.59 10.17 27.38
CA LYS A 29 9.29 11.34 26.83
C LYS A 29 9.55 11.28 25.31
N ASP A 30 9.66 10.07 24.75
CA ASP A 30 9.95 9.83 23.33
C ASP A 30 8.84 9.04 22.61
N ALA A 31 7.67 8.87 23.25
CA ALA A 31 6.56 8.12 22.64
C ALA A 31 5.52 9.07 21.99
N PRO A 32 4.76 8.59 20.99
CA PRO A 32 3.67 9.36 20.39
C PRO A 32 2.62 9.79 21.43
N PRO A 33 1.94 10.94 21.25
CA PRO A 33 1.04 11.49 22.26
C PRO A 33 -0.24 10.67 22.52
N THR A 34 -0.54 9.68 21.68
CA THR A 34 -1.69 8.79 21.89
C THR A 34 -1.33 7.32 21.72
N LEU A 35 -2.02 6.45 22.47
CA LEU A 35 -1.85 5.00 22.36
C LEU A 35 -2.16 4.51 20.93
N ARG A 36 -3.08 5.17 20.23
CA ARG A 36 -3.39 4.88 18.83
C ARG A 36 -2.20 5.12 17.92
N GLN A 37 -1.44 6.20 18.12
CA GLN A 37 -0.24 6.48 17.34
C GLN A 37 0.92 5.57 17.74
N ALA A 38 1.07 5.23 19.02
CA ALA A 38 2.06 4.26 19.48
C ALA A 38 1.80 2.83 18.97
N ARG A 39 0.52 2.51 18.71
CA ARG A 39 0.09 1.25 18.10
C ARG A 39 -0.05 1.32 16.59
N ALA A 40 -0.03 2.52 16.01
CA ALA A 40 -0.01 2.64 14.58
C ALA A 40 1.30 2.01 14.12
N PRO A 41 1.27 1.05 13.18
CA PRO A 41 2.47 0.67 12.47
C PRO A 41 3.15 1.97 12.01
N GLY A 42 4.48 2.02 12.09
CA GLY A 42 5.23 3.11 11.46
C GLY A 42 4.86 3.26 9.98
N GLN A 43 5.42 4.26 9.32
CA GLN A 43 5.32 4.32 7.86
C GLN A 43 5.73 2.97 7.28
N LEU A 44 4.86 2.39 6.45
CA LEU A 44 5.16 1.12 5.81
C LEU A 44 6.29 1.34 4.81
N THR A 45 7.19 0.36 4.75
CA THR A 45 8.22 0.30 3.73
C THR A 45 7.61 0.12 2.34
N PRO A 46 8.32 0.46 1.25
CA PRO A 46 7.88 0.19 -0.11
C PRO A 46 7.44 -1.26 -0.34
N ALA A 47 8.16 -2.23 0.25
CA ALA A 47 7.80 -3.64 0.21
C ALA A 47 6.44 -3.90 0.86
N GLU A 48 6.26 -3.45 2.10
CA GLU A 48 4.99 -3.61 2.83
C GLU A 48 3.81 -2.88 2.17
N LEU A 49 4.08 -1.80 1.42
CA LEU A 49 3.04 -1.13 0.63
C LEU A 49 2.58 -1.97 -0.56
N VAL A 50 3.50 -2.63 -1.26
CA VAL A 50 3.20 -3.52 -2.40
C VAL A 50 2.60 -4.86 -1.92
N ASP A 51 3.08 -5.41 -0.80
CA ASP A 51 2.61 -6.66 -0.20
C ASP A 51 1.10 -6.65 0.09
N ARG A 52 0.50 -5.47 0.29
CA ARG A 52 -0.95 -5.31 0.52
C ARG A 52 -1.81 -5.87 -0.61
N ASP A 53 -1.31 -5.85 -1.84
CA ASP A 53 -2.05 -6.26 -3.02
C ASP A 53 -1.77 -7.73 -3.42
N GLN A 54 -0.93 -8.45 -2.65
CA GLN A 54 -0.72 -9.90 -2.73
C GLN A 54 -0.35 -10.42 -4.14
N ILE A 55 0.60 -9.74 -4.79
CA ILE A 55 1.10 -10.13 -6.12
C ILE A 55 1.69 -11.54 -6.08
N ALA A 56 1.18 -12.41 -6.94
CA ALA A 56 1.60 -13.81 -7.01
C ALA A 56 2.95 -13.98 -7.72
N HIS A 57 3.19 -13.23 -8.80
CA HIS A 57 4.43 -13.34 -9.57
C HIS A 57 5.60 -12.61 -8.90
N ARG A 58 6.52 -13.37 -8.30
CA ARG A 58 7.59 -12.82 -7.44
C ARG A 58 8.49 -11.80 -8.14
N GLU A 59 8.89 -12.04 -9.37
CA GLU A 59 9.78 -11.11 -10.09
C GLU A 59 9.07 -9.76 -10.36
N ILE A 60 7.76 -9.79 -10.63
CA ILE A 60 7.01 -8.56 -10.88
C ILE A 60 6.75 -7.81 -9.58
N HIS A 61 6.46 -8.56 -8.50
CA HIS A 61 6.45 -8.00 -7.15
C HIS A 61 7.75 -7.25 -6.86
N ASP A 62 8.90 -7.90 -7.05
CA ASP A 62 10.20 -7.32 -6.72
C ASP A 62 10.54 -6.09 -7.59
N VAL A 63 10.16 -6.10 -8.88
CA VAL A 63 10.24 -4.92 -9.76
C VAL A 63 9.40 -3.76 -9.23
N LEU A 64 8.16 -4.01 -8.82
CA LEU A 64 7.30 -2.94 -8.30
C LEU A 64 7.78 -2.43 -6.94
N VAL A 65 8.30 -3.28 -6.06
CA VAL A 65 8.92 -2.86 -4.80
C VAL A 65 10.12 -1.96 -5.06
N HIS A 66 11.00 -2.35 -5.97
CA HIS A 66 12.17 -1.55 -6.33
C HIS A 66 11.75 -0.20 -6.91
N TYR A 67 10.82 -0.20 -7.87
CA TYR A 67 10.31 1.04 -8.47
C TYR A 67 9.69 1.98 -7.42
N VAL A 68 8.84 1.47 -6.52
CA VAL A 68 8.24 2.28 -5.46
C VAL A 68 9.31 2.82 -4.50
N ALA A 69 10.34 2.03 -4.19
CA ALA A 69 11.44 2.46 -3.32
C ALA A 69 12.24 3.63 -3.94
N GLU A 70 12.61 3.52 -5.21
CA GLU A 70 13.31 4.59 -5.93
C GLU A 70 12.47 5.87 -5.97
N ARG A 71 11.18 5.76 -6.28
CA ARG A 71 10.27 6.90 -6.33
C ARG A 71 9.99 7.52 -4.96
N ALA A 72 9.97 6.73 -3.88
CA ALA A 72 9.73 7.21 -2.53
C ALA A 72 10.83 8.17 -2.02
N THR A 73 12.02 8.18 -2.63
CA THR A 73 13.10 9.12 -2.29
C THR A 73 12.73 10.58 -2.58
N VAL A 74 11.81 10.82 -3.51
CA VAL A 74 11.40 12.16 -3.97
C VAL A 74 9.91 12.46 -3.74
N LEU A 75 9.13 11.48 -3.26
CA LEU A 75 7.70 11.62 -3.00
C LEU A 75 7.42 11.74 -1.50
N ASP A 76 6.38 12.50 -1.13
CA ASP A 76 5.84 12.38 0.23
C ASP A 76 5.22 10.99 0.45
N TYR A 77 5.07 10.60 1.72
CA TYR A 77 4.58 9.26 2.06
C TYR A 77 3.16 8.99 1.52
N GLY A 78 2.27 9.97 1.52
CA GLY A 78 0.91 9.80 0.99
C GLY A 78 0.91 9.54 -0.52
N SER A 79 1.76 10.27 -1.23
CA SER A 79 2.01 10.03 -2.67
C SER A 79 2.61 8.65 -2.92
N SER A 80 3.56 8.20 -2.09
CA SER A 80 4.17 6.86 -2.19
C SER A 80 3.15 5.73 -1.97
N VAL A 81 2.28 5.88 -0.95
CA VAL A 81 1.16 4.94 -0.68
C VAL A 81 0.22 4.87 -1.89
N ASN A 82 -0.15 6.01 -2.46
CA ASN A 82 -1.05 6.03 -3.61
C ASN A 82 -0.38 5.45 -4.86
N GLN A 83 0.92 5.72 -5.08
CA GLN A 83 1.66 5.15 -6.20
C GLN A 83 1.74 3.62 -6.11
N ALA A 84 2.08 3.09 -4.93
CA ALA A 84 2.10 1.65 -4.68
C ALA A 84 0.73 1.02 -5.00
N HIS A 85 -0.36 1.59 -4.48
CA HIS A 85 -1.71 1.05 -4.74
C HIS A 85 -2.12 1.11 -6.23
N MET A 86 -1.75 2.18 -6.95
CA MET A 86 -2.05 2.29 -8.38
C MET A 86 -1.31 1.23 -9.21
N LEU A 87 -0.08 0.88 -8.85
CA LEU A 87 0.74 -0.07 -9.60
C LEU A 87 0.51 -1.52 -9.18
N ALA A 88 0.52 -1.80 -7.88
CA ALA A 88 0.35 -3.15 -7.35
C ALA A 88 -1.12 -3.57 -7.42
N GLY A 89 -2.04 -2.78 -6.87
CA GLY A 89 -3.45 -3.14 -6.76
C GLY A 89 -4.26 -2.91 -8.03
N LEU A 90 -4.25 -1.69 -8.56
CA LEU A 90 -5.13 -1.32 -9.68
C LEU A 90 -4.60 -1.77 -11.04
N PHE A 91 -3.30 -2.06 -11.14
CA PHE A 91 -2.67 -2.54 -12.35
C PHE A 91 -2.35 -4.03 -12.25
N TRP A 92 -1.31 -4.44 -11.52
CA TRP A 92 -0.81 -5.80 -11.62
C TRP A 92 -1.75 -6.85 -11.01
N ALA A 93 -2.28 -6.62 -9.80
CA ALA A 93 -3.22 -7.54 -9.17
C ALA A 93 -4.54 -7.67 -9.96
N ASP A 94 -4.97 -6.61 -10.68
CA ASP A 94 -6.09 -6.73 -11.63
C ASP A 94 -5.73 -7.63 -12.82
N LEU A 95 -4.53 -7.50 -13.36
CA LEU A 95 -4.04 -8.36 -14.44
C LEU A 95 -3.98 -9.83 -14.00
N GLU A 96 -3.38 -10.14 -12.85
CA GLU A 96 -3.31 -11.52 -12.33
C GLU A 96 -4.70 -12.12 -12.09
N ARG A 97 -5.65 -11.31 -11.60
CA ARG A 97 -7.03 -11.75 -11.36
C ARG A 97 -7.75 -12.16 -12.65
N HIS A 98 -7.49 -11.48 -13.77
CA HIS A 98 -8.18 -11.72 -15.04
C HIS A 98 -7.38 -12.60 -16.02
N HIS A 99 -6.05 -12.66 -15.86
CA HIS A 99 -5.15 -13.45 -16.67
C HIS A 99 -4.20 -14.25 -15.75
N PRO A 100 -4.69 -15.34 -15.13
CA PRO A 100 -3.87 -16.15 -14.23
C PRO A 100 -2.60 -16.66 -14.92
N GLY A 101 -1.47 -16.51 -14.25
CA GLY A 101 -0.15 -16.91 -14.79
C GLY A 101 0.53 -15.87 -15.68
N ILE A 102 -0.03 -14.65 -15.81
CA ILE A 102 0.69 -13.54 -16.43
C ILE A 102 1.98 -13.24 -15.66
N SER A 103 3.09 -13.14 -16.39
CA SER A 103 4.44 -13.07 -15.82
C SER A 103 5.32 -11.99 -16.44
N SER A 104 4.81 -11.23 -17.41
CA SER A 104 5.57 -10.25 -18.17
C SER A 104 4.91 -8.88 -18.16
N LEU A 105 5.72 -7.84 -18.00
CA LEU A 105 5.30 -6.44 -18.21
C LEU A 105 5.05 -6.14 -19.70
N HIS A 106 5.55 -6.96 -20.63
CA HIS A 106 5.21 -6.82 -22.04
C HIS A 106 3.84 -7.44 -22.33
N LEU A 107 2.79 -6.65 -22.08
CA LEU A 107 1.41 -7.11 -22.18
C LEU A 107 0.97 -7.27 -23.65
N PRO A 108 0.28 -8.37 -24.00
CA PRO A 108 -0.45 -8.44 -25.27
C PRO A 108 -1.47 -7.30 -25.39
N ASP A 109 -1.67 -6.77 -26.59
CA ASP A 109 -2.55 -5.62 -26.83
C ASP A 109 -3.98 -5.82 -26.28
N GLY A 110 -4.54 -7.02 -26.45
CA GLY A 110 -5.86 -7.37 -25.91
C GLY A 110 -5.93 -7.26 -24.38
N VAL A 111 -4.94 -7.84 -23.69
CA VAL A 111 -4.82 -7.79 -22.22
C VAL A 111 -4.71 -6.36 -21.72
N ALA A 112 -3.86 -5.55 -22.36
CA ALA A 112 -3.68 -4.15 -22.01
C ALA A 112 -4.96 -3.33 -22.24
N GLN A 113 -5.68 -3.59 -23.33
CA GLN A 113 -6.91 -2.88 -23.66
C GLN A 113 -8.04 -3.24 -22.70
N GLU A 114 -8.22 -4.51 -22.38
CA GLU A 114 -9.21 -4.97 -21.41
C GLU A 114 -8.95 -4.39 -20.02
N TRP A 115 -7.69 -4.39 -19.56
CA TRP A 115 -7.32 -3.73 -18.31
C TRP A 115 -7.64 -2.23 -18.33
N LYS A 116 -7.29 -1.52 -19.41
CA LYS A 116 -7.60 -0.08 -19.57
C LYS A 116 -9.10 0.22 -19.53
N GLN A 117 -9.96 -0.73 -19.92
CA GLN A 117 -11.41 -0.59 -19.79
C GLN A 117 -11.85 -0.80 -18.34
N ARG A 118 -11.39 -1.87 -17.68
CA ARG A 118 -11.75 -2.17 -16.29
C ARG A 118 -11.29 -1.11 -15.31
N VAL A 119 -10.06 -0.60 -15.45
CA VAL A 119 -9.49 0.39 -14.52
C VAL A 119 -10.26 1.72 -14.49
N ARG A 120 -11.04 2.01 -15.54
CA ARG A 120 -11.92 3.19 -15.61
C ARG A 120 -13.15 3.08 -14.73
N LEU A 121 -13.45 1.89 -14.21
CA LEU A 121 -14.62 1.61 -13.41
C LEU A 121 -14.22 1.20 -11.99
N LEU A 122 -15.10 1.47 -11.05
CA LEU A 122 -15.11 0.87 -9.72
C LEU A 122 -15.76 -0.54 -9.81
N PRO A 123 -15.57 -1.40 -8.80
CA PRO A 123 -16.19 -2.74 -8.80
C PRO A 123 -17.72 -2.73 -8.92
N ASP A 124 -18.37 -1.63 -8.52
CA ASP A 124 -19.81 -1.42 -8.65
C ASP A 124 -20.26 -0.86 -10.01
N GLY A 125 -19.32 -0.73 -10.96
CA GLY A 125 -19.58 -0.24 -12.32
C GLY A 125 -19.59 1.28 -12.46
N ARG A 126 -19.45 2.06 -11.38
CA ARG A 126 -19.39 3.54 -11.48
C ARG A 126 -18.05 4.01 -12.05
N PRO A 127 -17.98 5.16 -12.73
CA PRO A 127 -16.72 5.72 -13.20
C PRO A 127 -15.72 5.99 -12.07
N ARG A 128 -14.50 5.50 -12.24
CA ARG A 128 -13.37 5.78 -11.35
C ARG A 128 -12.80 7.16 -11.64
N ARG A 129 -12.94 8.06 -10.67
CA ARG A 129 -12.49 9.47 -10.76
C ARG A 129 -11.00 9.61 -11.01
N ASN A 130 -10.16 8.77 -10.42
CA ASN A 130 -8.70 8.82 -10.55
C ASN A 130 -8.15 7.91 -11.65
N SER A 131 -8.97 7.40 -12.58
CA SER A 131 -8.53 6.48 -13.63
C SER A 131 -7.39 7.04 -14.50
N HIS A 132 -7.41 8.35 -14.79
CA HIS A 132 -6.31 9.00 -15.50
C HIS A 132 -4.98 8.94 -14.73
N ASN A 133 -5.02 9.15 -13.40
CA ASN A 133 -3.83 9.07 -12.56
C ASN A 133 -3.24 7.65 -12.55
N VAL A 134 -4.09 6.62 -12.57
CA VAL A 134 -3.62 5.23 -12.68
C VAL A 134 -2.91 4.99 -14.01
N LEU A 135 -3.51 5.43 -15.13
CA LEU A 135 -2.91 5.29 -16.46
C LEU A 135 -1.58 6.04 -16.58
N LEU A 136 -1.50 7.25 -16.00
CA LEU A 136 -0.26 8.02 -15.95
C LEU A 136 0.80 7.33 -15.10
N ALA A 137 0.44 6.83 -13.91
CA ALA A 137 1.38 6.14 -13.03
C ALA A 137 1.97 4.89 -13.70
N VAL A 138 1.14 4.10 -14.38
CA VAL A 138 1.60 2.93 -15.13
C VAL A 138 2.49 3.36 -16.30
N ARG A 139 2.10 4.39 -17.07
CA ARG A 139 2.92 4.91 -18.17
C ARG A 139 4.29 5.39 -17.68
N SER A 140 4.34 6.14 -16.59
CA SER A 140 5.59 6.60 -15.97
C SER A 140 6.45 5.42 -15.54
N CYS A 141 5.86 4.40 -14.90
CA CYS A 141 6.58 3.19 -14.53
C CYS A 141 7.26 2.52 -15.74
N TYR A 142 6.53 2.33 -16.85
CA TYR A 142 7.15 1.77 -18.07
C TYR A 142 8.28 2.64 -18.63
N LEU A 143 8.13 3.97 -18.63
CA LEU A 143 9.14 4.87 -19.15
C LEU A 143 10.39 4.91 -18.27
N ASP A 144 10.22 4.92 -16.94
CA ASP A 144 11.29 4.91 -15.97
C ASP A 144 12.05 3.57 -16.04
N LEU A 145 11.35 2.43 -16.13
CA LEU A 145 11.98 1.11 -16.31
C LEU A 145 12.76 1.01 -17.64
N LEU A 146 12.21 1.56 -18.73
CA LEU A 146 12.92 1.64 -20.00
C LEU A 146 14.19 2.50 -19.87
N GLN A 147 14.09 3.65 -19.20
CA GLN A 147 15.24 4.52 -18.98
C GLN A 147 16.33 3.81 -18.16
N TRP A 148 15.97 3.18 -17.04
CA TRP A 148 16.93 2.44 -16.21
C TRP A 148 17.57 1.27 -16.96
N SER A 149 16.83 0.58 -17.85
CA SER A 149 17.40 -0.49 -18.68
C SER A 149 18.45 -0.01 -19.69
N LEU A 150 18.45 1.28 -20.06
CA LEU A 150 19.42 1.89 -20.96
C LEU A 150 20.65 2.46 -20.22
N GLU A 151 20.48 2.78 -18.93
CA GLU A 151 21.53 3.34 -18.07
C GLU A 151 22.44 2.27 -17.46
N ASP A 152 22.07 0.99 -17.54
CA ASP A 152 22.89 -0.16 -17.12
C ASP A 152 23.73 -0.68 -18.30
N PRO A 153 25.02 -0.29 -18.43
CA PRO A 153 25.91 -0.88 -19.42
C PRO A 153 26.27 -2.30 -18.95
N ALA A 154 25.55 -3.29 -19.46
CA ALA A 154 25.95 -4.69 -19.38
C ALA A 154 27.39 -4.93 -19.90
#